data_AF-D2UXX2-F1
#
_entry.id   AF-D2UXX2-F1
#
_cell.length_a   1.000
_cell.length_b   1.000
_cell.length_c   1.000
_cell.angle_alpha   90.00
_cell.angle_beta   90.00
_cell.angle_gamma   90.00
#
_symmetry.space_group_name_H-M   'P 1'
#
loop_
_entity.id
_entity.type
_entity.pdbx_description
1 polymer ?
#
loop_
_entity_poly.entity_id
_entity_poly.type
_entity_poly.pdbx_seq_one_letter_code
_entity_poly.pdbx_strand_id
1 'polypeptide(L)'
;TRKEVAEHNSMDDLWVIIDNKVYDLTKFAPSHPGGDVIVRNSGGDATGGFYGIQHPERAFVEIEDYIVGTLREEEHSKFFTPTEIAKHDKADDCWIIVFNRVYNVTSFLKNHPGGKDSILKYAGGKLDATDAFLKN
;
A
#
# COMPACT_ATOMS: atom_id res chain seq x y z
N THR A 1 -12.58 10.51 5.40
CA THR A 1 -12.21 9.20 6.01
C THR A 1 -12.01 8.17 4.92
N ARG A 2 -11.44 6.98 5.19
CA ARG A 2 -11.34 5.95 4.13
C ARG A 2 -12.72 5.48 3.65
N LYS A 3 -13.67 5.38 4.58
CA LYS A 3 -15.06 5.03 4.27
C LYS A 3 -15.70 6.05 3.33
N GLU A 4 -15.48 7.34 3.57
CA GLU A 4 -15.97 8.42 2.71
C GLU A 4 -15.34 8.37 1.32
N VAL A 5 -14.03 8.20 1.22
CA VAL A 5 -13.35 8.04 -0.08
C VAL A 5 -13.96 6.87 -0.86
N ALA A 6 -14.27 5.75 -0.19
CA ALA A 6 -14.83 4.56 -0.84
C ALA A 6 -16.19 4.76 -1.53
N GLU A 7 -16.93 5.82 -1.19
CA GLU A 7 -18.18 6.16 -1.86
C GLU A 7 -17.94 6.79 -3.26
N HIS A 8 -16.74 7.35 -3.50
CA HIS A 8 -16.34 8.03 -4.74
C HIS A 8 -15.52 7.09 -5.65
N ASN A 9 -16.20 6.14 -6.29
CA ASN A 9 -15.61 4.97 -6.95
C ASN A 9 -16.02 4.75 -8.42
N SER A 10 -16.41 5.81 -9.14
CA SER A 10 -16.81 5.73 -10.55
C SER A 10 -16.03 6.73 -11.42
N MET A 11 -16.17 6.67 -12.75
CA MET A 11 -15.51 7.63 -13.66
C MET A 11 -16.01 9.06 -13.52
N ASP A 12 -17.28 9.23 -13.15
CA ASP A 12 -17.96 10.51 -12.94
C ASP A 12 -17.97 10.94 -11.47
N ASP A 13 -17.37 10.16 -10.58
CA ASP A 13 -17.14 10.47 -9.17
C ASP A 13 -15.92 9.67 -8.66
N LEU A 14 -14.71 10.15 -8.98
CA LEU A 14 -13.46 9.39 -8.82
C LEU A 14 -12.56 10.02 -7.78
N TRP A 15 -12.53 9.48 -6.57
CA TRP A 15 -11.51 9.84 -5.59
C TRP A 15 -10.50 8.73 -5.40
N VAL A 16 -9.27 9.12 -5.08
CA VAL A 16 -8.19 8.19 -4.70
C VAL A 16 -7.40 8.73 -3.52
N ILE A 17 -6.82 7.82 -2.76
CA ILE A 17 -5.80 8.12 -1.75
C ILE A 17 -4.43 7.87 -2.38
N ILE A 18 -3.54 8.87 -2.31
CA ILE A 18 -2.12 8.74 -2.67
C ILE A 18 -1.32 9.31 -1.51
N ASP A 19 -0.52 8.49 -0.85
CA ASP A 19 0.29 8.85 0.32
C ASP A 19 -0.52 9.59 1.40
N ASN A 20 -1.65 8.99 1.80
CA ASN A 20 -2.61 9.52 2.77
C ASN A 20 -3.32 10.84 2.38
N LYS A 21 -2.93 11.49 1.27
CA LYS A 21 -3.66 12.60 0.67
C LYS A 21 -4.81 12.07 -0.18
N VAL A 22 -5.92 12.81 -0.21
CA VAL A 22 -7.13 12.48 -0.96
C VAL A 22 -7.23 13.41 -2.16
N TYR A 23 -7.39 12.84 -3.34
CA TYR A 23 -7.48 13.56 -4.61
C TYR A 23 -8.82 13.30 -5.27
N ASP A 24 -9.51 14.35 -5.69
CA ASP A 24 -10.70 14.26 -6.55
C ASP A 24 -10.24 14.37 -8.01
N LEU A 25 -10.16 13.22 -8.68
CA LEU A 25 -9.71 13.11 -10.07
C LEU A 25 -10.87 13.03 -11.05
N THR A 26 -12.11 13.30 -10.62
CA THR A 26 -13.31 13.19 -11.44
C THR A 26 -13.18 13.94 -12.77
N LYS A 27 -12.69 15.19 -12.72
CA LYS A 27 -12.50 16.01 -13.93
C LYS A 27 -11.32 15.56 -14.79
N PHE A 28 -10.35 14.92 -14.18
CA PHE A 28 -9.14 14.46 -14.86
C PHE A 28 -9.31 13.09 -15.51
N ALA A 29 -10.14 12.22 -14.94
CA ALA A 29 -10.27 10.82 -15.35
C ALA A 29 -10.48 10.61 -16.86
N PRO A 30 -11.32 11.39 -17.58
CA PRO A 30 -11.48 11.25 -19.03
C PRO A 30 -10.22 11.61 -19.85
N SER A 31 -9.30 12.39 -19.28
CA SER A 31 -8.06 12.84 -19.91
C SER A 31 -6.83 12.03 -19.47
N HIS A 32 -7.02 11.01 -18.63
CA HIS A 32 -5.90 10.24 -18.09
C HIS A 32 -5.15 9.49 -19.20
N PRO A 33 -3.83 9.70 -19.38
CA PRO A 33 -3.06 9.08 -20.47
C PRO A 33 -3.07 7.55 -20.47
N GLY A 34 -3.26 6.91 -19.30
CA GLY A 34 -3.40 5.46 -19.18
C GLY A 34 -4.81 4.94 -19.49
N GLY A 35 -5.75 5.80 -19.84
CA GLY A 35 -7.17 5.48 -20.03
C GLY A 35 -7.85 5.04 -18.73
N ASP A 36 -8.86 4.17 -18.87
CA ASP A 36 -9.75 3.71 -17.79
C ASP A 36 -9.05 2.95 -16.65
N VAL A 37 -7.75 2.68 -16.76
CA VAL A 37 -6.96 2.04 -15.68
C VAL A 37 -6.97 2.85 -14.39
N ILE A 38 -7.23 4.17 -14.47
CA ILE A 38 -7.37 5.06 -13.30
C ILE A 38 -8.52 4.63 -12.37
N VAL A 39 -9.56 3.98 -12.91
CA VAL A 39 -10.75 3.55 -12.15
C VAL A 39 -10.44 2.36 -11.24
N ARG A 40 -9.40 1.58 -11.53
CA ARG A 40 -9.10 0.32 -10.81
C ARG A 40 -8.91 0.51 -9.30
N ASN A 41 -8.44 1.67 -8.88
CA ASN A 41 -8.23 2.01 -7.47
C ASN A 41 -9.14 3.17 -7.00
N SER A 42 -10.17 3.50 -7.77
CA SER A 42 -11.17 4.52 -7.36
C SER A 42 -11.85 4.11 -6.06
N GLY A 43 -12.13 5.10 -5.21
CA GLY A 43 -12.58 4.90 -3.85
C GLY A 43 -11.54 4.27 -2.91
N GLY A 44 -10.28 4.15 -3.33
CA GLY A 44 -9.27 3.40 -2.61
C GLY A 44 -7.88 4.03 -2.59
N ASP A 45 -6.91 3.26 -2.09
CA ASP A 45 -5.51 3.65 -2.04
C ASP A 45 -4.82 3.28 -3.35
N ALA A 46 -4.47 4.31 -4.13
CA ALA A 46 -3.79 4.21 -5.41
C ALA A 46 -2.28 4.43 -5.29
N THR A 47 -1.72 4.63 -4.08
CA THR A 47 -0.31 5.00 -3.85
C THR A 47 0.65 4.10 -4.61
N GLY A 48 0.54 2.78 -4.45
CA GLY A 48 1.45 1.84 -5.12
C GLY A 48 1.36 1.88 -6.65
N GLY A 49 0.16 2.10 -7.20
CA GLY A 49 -0.03 2.26 -8.64
C GLY A 49 0.49 3.61 -9.15
N PHE A 50 0.36 4.66 -8.34
CA PHE A 50 0.82 6.00 -8.71
C PHE A 50 2.34 6.11 -8.74
N TYR A 51 3.05 5.57 -7.74
CA TYR A 51 4.52 5.54 -7.71
C TYR A 51 5.17 4.48 -8.61
N GLY A 52 4.39 3.75 -9.41
CA GLY A 52 4.90 2.76 -10.35
C GLY A 52 5.61 3.36 -11.56
N ILE A 53 6.30 2.52 -12.34
CA ILE A 53 7.10 2.90 -13.51
C ILE A 53 6.33 3.65 -14.61
N GLN A 54 5.00 3.60 -14.58
CA GLN A 54 4.12 4.22 -15.56
C GLN A 54 4.00 5.74 -15.42
N HIS A 55 4.29 6.33 -14.25
CA HIS A 55 4.16 7.76 -14.03
C HIS A 55 5.53 8.45 -13.99
N PRO A 56 5.77 9.47 -14.82
CA PRO A 56 6.97 10.31 -14.72
C PRO A 56 6.87 11.27 -13.53
N GLU A 57 7.99 11.86 -13.11
CA GLU A 57 8.03 12.77 -11.95
C GLU A 57 7.09 13.98 -12.09
N ARG A 58 6.88 14.47 -13.32
CA ARG A 58 5.93 15.57 -13.57
C ARG A 58 4.49 15.25 -13.12
N ALA A 59 4.08 13.98 -13.10
CA ALA A 59 2.76 13.59 -12.63
C ALA A 59 2.53 13.97 -11.16
N PHE A 60 3.58 13.96 -10.33
CA PHE A 60 3.48 14.36 -8.92
C PHE A 60 3.10 15.83 -8.76
N VAL A 61 3.54 16.69 -9.69
CA VAL A 61 3.20 18.12 -9.67
C VAL A 61 1.81 18.34 -10.26
N GLU A 62 1.46 17.63 -11.33
CA GLU A 62 0.18 17.78 -12.03
C GLU A 62 -1.02 17.39 -11.15
N ILE A 63 -0.88 16.42 -10.24
CA ILE A 63 -1.99 15.98 -9.39
C ILE A 63 -2.26 16.90 -8.19
N GLU A 64 -1.32 17.76 -7.79
CA GLU A 64 -1.47 18.60 -6.59
C GLU A 64 -2.67 19.55 -6.68
N ASP A 65 -3.05 19.97 -7.90
CA ASP A 65 -4.24 20.80 -8.15
C ASP A 65 -5.57 20.09 -7.83
N TYR A 66 -5.56 18.77 -7.68
CA TYR A 66 -6.73 17.94 -7.43
C TYR A 66 -6.88 17.48 -5.96
N ILE A 67 -6.00 17.94 -5.07
CA ILE A 67 -6.08 17.58 -3.65
C ILE A 67 -7.33 18.16 -3.01
N VAL A 68 -8.11 17.32 -2.33
CA VAL A 68 -9.31 17.72 -1.58
C VAL A 68 -9.16 17.56 -0.08
N GLY A 69 -8.08 16.90 0.37
CA GLY A 69 -7.71 16.83 1.77
C GLY A 69 -6.69 15.75 2.08
N THR A 70 -6.60 15.38 3.35
CA THR A 70 -5.76 14.29 3.85
C THR A 70 -6.63 13.41 4.74
N LEU A 71 -6.37 12.10 4.75
CA LEU A 71 -6.99 11.20 5.70
C LEU A 71 -6.70 11.66 7.14
N ARG A 72 -7.56 11.27 8.07
CA ARG A 72 -7.29 11.47 9.50
C ARG A 72 -6.07 10.65 9.90
N GLU A 73 -5.27 11.16 10.84
CA GLU A 73 -4.01 10.51 11.24
C GLU A 73 -4.21 9.05 11.68
N GLU A 74 -5.31 8.76 12.37
CA GLU A 74 -5.66 7.40 12.80
C GLU A 74 -5.97 6.43 11.65
N GLU A 75 -6.23 6.95 10.44
CA GLU A 75 -6.48 6.18 9.22
C GLU A 75 -5.28 6.17 8.26
N HIS A 76 -4.17 6.84 8.61
CA HIS A 76 -2.97 6.84 7.77
C HIS A 76 -2.40 5.43 7.63
N SER A 77 -1.99 5.10 6.40
CA SER A 77 -1.14 3.94 6.16
C SER A 77 0.17 4.13 6.92
N LYS A 78 0.53 3.17 7.77
CA LYS A 78 1.82 3.18 8.46
C LYS A 78 2.92 2.74 7.51
N PHE A 79 3.92 3.59 7.35
CA PHE A 79 5.16 3.24 6.66
C PHE A 79 6.20 2.85 7.71
N PHE A 80 6.95 1.80 7.40
CA PHE A 80 8.02 1.31 8.26
C PHE A 80 9.33 1.39 7.47
N THR A 81 10.36 1.95 8.10
CA THR A 81 11.70 1.92 7.50
C THR A 81 12.30 0.52 7.63
N PRO A 82 13.24 0.11 6.74
CA PRO A 82 13.96 -1.15 6.91
C PRO A 82 14.60 -1.29 8.30
N THR A 83 15.15 -0.19 8.85
CA THR A 83 15.74 -0.15 10.18
C THR A 83 14.73 -0.38 11.30
N GLU A 84 13.49 0.08 11.12
CA GLU A 84 12.42 -0.18 12.08
C GLU A 84 11.98 -1.63 12.03
N ILE A 85 11.73 -2.17 10.83
CA ILE A 85 11.33 -3.56 10.62
C ILE A 85 12.40 -4.51 11.19
N ALA A 86 13.68 -4.20 10.98
CA ALA A 86 14.81 -5.00 11.47
C ALA A 86 14.87 -5.19 13.00
N LYS A 87 14.15 -4.37 13.79
CA LYS A 87 14.05 -4.55 15.24
C LYS A 87 13.16 -5.75 15.64
N HIS A 88 12.30 -6.20 14.72
CA HIS A 88 11.29 -7.23 14.94
C HIS A 88 11.73 -8.56 14.33
N ASP A 89 12.88 -9.09 14.77
CA ASP A 89 13.58 -10.22 14.14
C ASP A 89 13.59 -11.52 14.96
N LYS A 90 12.72 -11.63 15.97
CA LYS A 90 12.70 -12.74 16.95
C LYS A 90 11.41 -13.53 16.92
N ALA A 91 11.41 -14.73 17.48
CA ALA A 91 10.21 -15.59 17.50
C ALA A 91 9.06 -15.05 18.37
N ASP A 92 9.36 -14.20 19.34
CA ASP A 92 8.40 -13.50 20.18
C ASP A 92 8.13 -12.06 19.72
N ASP A 93 8.77 -11.62 18.64
CA ASP A 93 8.53 -10.34 17.95
C ASP A 93 9.02 -10.46 16.49
N CYS A 94 8.17 -10.99 15.61
CA CYS A 94 8.54 -11.39 14.25
C CYS A 94 7.73 -10.60 13.23
N TRP A 95 8.37 -9.67 12.54
CA TRP A 95 7.79 -9.01 11.37
C TRP A 95 8.47 -9.49 10.11
N ILE A 96 7.68 -9.69 9.05
CA ILE A 96 8.16 -10.08 7.73
C ILE A 96 7.63 -9.12 6.67
N ILE A 97 8.31 -9.08 5.53
CA ILE A 97 7.86 -8.33 4.35
C ILE A 97 7.33 -9.34 3.34
N VAL A 98 6.12 -9.10 2.82
CA VAL A 98 5.52 -9.85 1.71
C VAL A 98 4.81 -8.85 0.79
N PHE A 99 5.09 -8.89 -0.51
CA PHE A 99 4.63 -7.92 -1.50
C PHE A 99 4.90 -6.47 -1.08
N ASN A 100 6.10 -6.19 -0.56
CA ASN A 100 6.48 -4.89 -0.01
C ASN A 100 5.54 -4.37 1.11
N ARG A 101 4.75 -5.24 1.74
CA ARG A 101 3.93 -4.94 2.92
C ARG A 101 4.51 -5.61 4.15
N VAL A 102 4.42 -4.92 5.27
CA VAL A 102 4.94 -5.39 6.56
C VAL A 102 3.84 -6.12 7.32
N TYR A 103 4.13 -7.35 7.75
CA TYR A 103 3.22 -8.18 8.54
C TYR A 103 3.86 -8.54 9.87
N ASN A 104 3.17 -8.23 10.97
CA ASN A 104 3.48 -8.82 12.26
C ASN A 104 2.91 -10.24 12.31
N VAL A 105 3.79 -11.24 12.24
CA VAL A 105 3.42 -12.67 12.19
C VAL A 105 3.72 -13.40 13.50
N THR A 106 4.07 -12.67 14.56
CA THR A 106 4.46 -13.22 15.87
C THR A 106 3.50 -14.30 16.38
N SER A 107 2.20 -14.00 16.40
CA SER A 107 1.19 -14.95 16.87
C SER A 107 0.93 -16.10 15.88
N PHE A 108 1.22 -15.90 14.60
CA PHE A 108 0.99 -16.89 13.54
C PHE A 108 2.09 -17.96 13.49
N LEU A 109 3.31 -17.65 13.95
CA LEU A 109 4.46 -18.57 13.90
C LEU A 109 4.17 -19.98 14.42
N LYS A 110 3.36 -20.10 15.49
CA LYS A 110 3.01 -21.39 16.12
C LYS A 110 2.06 -22.24 15.27
N ASN A 111 1.27 -21.59 14.41
CA ASN A 111 0.22 -22.23 13.60
C ASN A 111 0.60 -22.36 12.13
N HIS A 112 1.78 -21.88 11.74
CA HIS A 112 2.23 -21.93 10.36
C HIS A 112 2.43 -23.40 9.92
N PRO A 113 1.71 -23.89 8.89
CA PRO A 113 1.78 -25.30 8.47
C PRO A 113 3.17 -25.78 8.07
N GLY A 114 4.00 -24.89 7.50
CA GLY A 114 5.40 -25.19 7.14
C GLY A 114 6.38 -25.12 8.33
N GLY A 115 5.89 -24.98 9.56
CA GLY A 115 6.69 -24.77 10.76
C GLY A 115 7.20 -23.33 10.90
N LYS A 116 7.51 -22.93 12.15
CA LYS A 116 7.97 -21.57 12.47
C LYS A 116 9.28 -21.19 11.78
N ASP A 117 10.21 -22.14 11.62
CA ASP A 117 11.56 -21.88 11.09
C ASP A 117 11.51 -21.45 9.62
N SER A 118 10.47 -21.89 8.88
CA SER A 118 10.19 -21.45 7.51
C SER A 118 9.88 -19.95 7.41
N ILE A 119 9.34 -19.34 8.46
CA ILE A 119 9.08 -17.90 8.53
C ILE A 119 10.26 -17.16 9.18
N LEU A 120 10.87 -17.72 10.23
CA LEU A 120 11.92 -17.03 11.01
C LEU A 120 13.14 -16.62 10.18
N LYS A 121 13.43 -17.30 9.07
CA LYS A 121 14.48 -16.90 8.13
C LYS A 121 14.22 -15.52 7.46
N TYR A 122 12.99 -15.02 7.49
CA TYR A 122 12.58 -13.70 6.98
C TYR A 122 12.33 -12.66 8.10
N ALA A 123 12.48 -13.05 9.36
CA ALA A 123 12.19 -12.19 10.51
C ALA A 123 13.03 -10.91 10.47
N GLY A 124 12.41 -9.79 10.83
CA GLY A 124 13.00 -8.46 10.75
C GLY A 124 13.08 -7.90 9.33
N GLY A 125 12.35 -8.49 8.37
CA GLY A 125 12.38 -8.05 6.97
C GLY A 125 13.76 -8.18 6.31
N LYS A 126 14.59 -9.12 6.80
CA LYS A 126 15.96 -9.38 6.27
C LYS A 126 15.95 -9.66 4.77
N LEU A 127 14.88 -10.29 4.30
CA LEU A 127 14.56 -10.52 2.89
C LEU A 127 13.04 -10.40 2.73
N ASP A 128 12.58 -9.92 1.57
CA ASP A 128 11.16 -10.00 1.22
C ASP A 128 10.79 -11.47 0.94
N ALA A 129 9.79 -11.97 1.66
CA ALA A 129 9.33 -13.35 1.61
C ALA A 129 8.34 -13.61 0.45
N THR A 130 8.10 -12.65 -0.44
CA THR A 130 7.19 -12.76 -1.61
C THR A 130 7.41 -14.04 -2.40
N ASP A 131 8.67 -14.31 -2.79
CA ASP A 131 8.97 -15.49 -3.60
C ASP A 131 8.67 -16.81 -2.88
N ALA A 132 8.85 -16.84 -1.55
CA ALA A 132 8.50 -18.01 -0.76
C ALA A 132 7.01 -18.15 -0.55
N PHE A 133 6.29 -17.03 -0.44
CA PHE A 133 4.83 -17.00 -0.34
C PHE A 133 4.17 -17.55 -1.61
N LEU A 134 4.70 -17.22 -2.79
CA LEU A 134 4.16 -17.65 -4.09
C LEU A 134 4.46 -19.13 -4.44
N LYS A 135 5.43 -19.75 -3.77
CA LYS A 135 5.92 -21.11 -4.09
C LYS A 135 5.28 -22.22 -3.23
N ASN A 136 4.39 -21.87 -2.30
CA ASN A 136 3.72 -22.81 -1.39
C ASN A 136 2.24 -23.02 -1.74
#